data_AF-A0A8T3TSE5-F1
#
_entry.id   AF-A0A8T3TSE5-F1
#
_cell.length_a   1.000
_cell.length_b   1.000
_cell.length_c   1.000
_cell.angle_alpha   90.00
_cell.angle_beta   90.00
_cell.angle_gamma   90.00
#
_symmetry.space_group_name_H-M   'P 1'
#
loop_
_entity.id
_entity.type
_entity.pdbx_description
1 polymer ?
#
loop_
_entity_poly.entity_id
_entity_poly.type
_entity_poly.pdbx_seq_one_letter_code
_entity_poly.pdbx_strand_id
1 'polypeptide(L)' 'MSIRRTKQFAQVGPVAGQLEISINLPGQDVTDRLKPMKGMATHRVRIADGSGVDGELLGWLHEAYERA' A
#
# COMPACT_ATOMS: atom_id res chain seq x y z
N MET A 1 -7.15 5.30 -7.78
CA MET A 1 -6.11 5.30 -8.83
C MET A 1 -5.29 4.02 -8.73
N SER A 2 -5.17 3.27 -9.81
CA SER A 2 -4.48 1.97 -9.83
C SER A 2 -3.05 2.15 -10.35
N ILE A 3 -2.06 1.69 -9.59
CA ILE A 3 -0.64 1.83 -9.91
C ILE A 3 -0.12 0.48 -10.42
N ARG A 4 0.48 0.50 -11.62
CA ARG A 4 0.89 -0.71 -12.35
C ARG A 4 2.26 -0.51 -12.98
N ARG A 5 3.07 -1.56 -12.98
CA ARG A 5 4.32 -1.65 -13.76
C ARG A 5 4.05 -2.52 -14.99
N THR A 6 4.11 -3.85 -14.83
CA THR A 6 3.52 -4.83 -15.76
C THR A 6 2.19 -5.38 -15.22
N LYS A 7 2.09 -5.61 -13.91
CA LYS A 7 0.83 -5.94 -13.20
C LYS A 7 0.51 -4.87 -12.15
N GLN A 8 -0.71 -4.89 -11.62
CA GLN A 8 -1.11 -3.98 -10.54
C GLN A 8 -0.40 -4.35 -9.24
N PHE A 9 0.35 -3.40 -8.69
CA PHE A 9 1.15 -3.60 -7.47
C PHE A 9 0.71 -2.70 -6.32
N ALA A 10 0.04 -1.58 -6.61
CA ALA A 10 -0.57 -0.74 -5.59
C ALA A 10 -1.87 -0.12 -6.09
N GLN A 11 -2.73 0.25 -5.14
CA GLN A 11 -3.99 0.93 -5.39
C GLN A 11 -4.21 1.98 -4.32
N VAL A 12 -4.54 3.19 -4.74
CA VAL A 12 -4.86 4.29 -3.84
C VAL A 12 -6.33 4.64 -4.01
N GLY A 13 -7.08 4.66 -2.92
CA GLY A 13 -8.51 4.99 -2.90
C GLY A 13 -8.87 5.83 -1.69
N PRO A 14 -9.84 6.76 -1.81
CA PRO A 14 -10.36 7.47 -0.66
C PRO A 14 -11.22 6.55 0.21
N VAL A 15 -11.10 6.67 1.54
CA VAL A 15 -11.94 6.00 2.54
C VAL A 15 -12.35 7.03 3.58
N ALA A 16 -13.63 7.39 3.63
CA ALA A 16 -14.27 8.18 4.70
C ALA A 16 -13.38 9.25 5.37
N GLY A 17 -12.87 10.21 4.59
CA GLY A 17 -12.02 11.30 5.10
C GLY A 17 -10.53 10.98 5.24
N GLN A 18 -10.10 9.80 4.78
CA GLN A 18 -8.71 9.32 4.77
C GLN A 18 -8.36 8.76 3.40
N LEU A 19 -7.06 8.57 3.16
CA LEU A 19 -6.54 7.88 1.99
C LEU A 19 -6.23 6.43 2.38
N GLU A 20 -6.74 5.46 1.65
CA GLU A 20 -6.36 4.06 1.78
C GLU A 20 -5.45 3.67 0.62
N ILE A 21 -4.29 3.08 0.94
CA ILE A 21 -3.32 2.57 -0.02
C ILE A 21 -3.24 1.06 0.17
N SER A 22 -3.74 0.31 -0.80
CA SER A 22 -3.56 -1.14 -0.88
C SER A 22 -2.26 -1.43 -1.63
N ILE A 23 -1.41 -2.29 -1.08
CA ILE A 23 -0.12 -2.67 -1.67
C ILE A 23 -0.08 -4.18 -1.81
N ASN A 24 0.38 -4.66 -2.95
CA ASN A 24 0.59 -6.08 -3.22
C ASN A 24 2.05 -6.44 -2.92
N LEU A 25 2.29 -6.87 -1.69
CA LEU A 25 3.59 -7.22 -1.13
C LEU A 25 3.50 -8.58 -0.43
N PRO A 26 3.40 -9.69 -1.19
CA PRO A 26 3.32 -11.02 -0.62
C PRO A 26 4.64 -11.36 0.09
N GLY A 27 4.54 -11.82 1.35
CA GLY A 27 5.70 -12.20 2.17
C GLY A 27 6.35 -11.08 2.98
N GLN A 28 5.81 -9.85 2.96
CA GLN A 28 6.22 -8.80 3.89
C GLN A 28 5.55 -9.00 5.25
N ASP A 29 6.29 -8.77 6.33
CA ASP A 29 5.71 -8.70 7.67
C ASP A 29 4.73 -7.53 7.79
N VAL A 30 3.58 -7.82 8.37
CA VAL A 30 2.57 -6.83 8.73
C VAL A 30 3.11 -5.95 9.85
N THR A 31 3.06 -4.64 9.67
CA THR A 31 3.41 -3.65 10.69
C THR A 31 2.15 -2.99 11.23
N ASP A 32 2.29 -2.17 12.28
CA ASP A 32 1.16 -1.45 12.88
C ASP A 32 0.39 -0.59 11.85
N ARG A 33 1.12 -0.01 10.88
CA ARG A 33 0.57 0.72 9.73
C ARG A 33 0.16 -0.18 8.57
N LEU A 34 0.95 -1.22 8.26
CA LEU A 34 0.70 -2.14 7.16
C LEU A 34 -0.22 -3.28 7.62
N LYS A 35 -1.53 -3.03 7.58
CA LYS A 35 -2.50 -4.03 8.01
C LYS A 35 -2.69 -5.12 6.94
N PRO A 36 -2.74 -6.40 7.34
CA PRO A 36 -3.03 -7.47 6.40
C PRO A 36 -4.45 -7.30 5.83
N MET A 37 -4.58 -7.57 4.54
CA MET A 37 -5.87 -7.56 3.85
C MET A 37 -6.11 -8.93 3.22
N LYS A 38 -7.33 -9.45 3.36
CA LYS A 38 -7.78 -10.66 2.64
C LYS A 38 -8.40 -10.21 1.30
N GLY A 39 -7.76 -10.53 0.18
CA GLY A 39 -8.24 -10.17 -1.16
C GLY A 39 -7.13 -10.21 -2.22
N MET A 40 -7.25 -9.36 -3.25
CA MET A 40 -6.25 -9.21 -4.31
C MET A 40 -5.00 -8.42 -3.89
N ALA A 41 -5.06 -7.67 -2.80
CA ALA A 41 -3.92 -7.01 -2.19
C ALA A 41 -3.58 -7.70 -0.87
N THR A 42 -2.31 -7.97 -0.62
CA THR A 42 -1.85 -8.60 0.62
C THR A 42 -1.93 -7.64 1.81
N HIS A 43 -1.75 -6.34 1.55
CA HIS A 43 -1.59 -5.33 2.58
C HIS A 43 -2.37 -4.05 2.27
N ARG A 44 -2.75 -3.32 3.32
CA ARG A 44 -3.31 -1.97 3.21
C ARG A 44 -2.77 -1.04 4.30
N VAL A 45 -2.62 0.23 3.93
CA VAL A 45 -2.23 1.34 4.81
C VAL A 45 -3.32 2.39 4.74
N ARG A 46 -3.66 2.99 5.88
CA ARG A 46 -4.56 4.16 5.93
C ARG A 46 -3.77 5.37 6.37
N ILE A 47 -3.96 6.45 5.63
CA ILE A 47 -3.28 7.72 5.81
C ILE A 47 -4.35 8.76 6.05
N ALA A 48 -4.35 9.36 7.23
CA ALA A 48 -5.30 10.41 7.58
C ALA A 48 -4.93 11.75 6.95
N ASP A 49 -3.63 12.03 6.82
CA ASP A 49 -3.09 13.32 6.40
C ASP A 49 -1.70 13.16 5.74
N GLY A 50 -1.15 14.23 5.19
CA GLY A 50 0.13 14.21 4.46
C GLY A 50 1.31 13.67 5.26
N SER A 51 1.25 13.72 6.61
CA SER A 51 2.29 13.17 7.49
C SER A 51 2.33 11.64 7.47
N GLY A 52 1.37 10.98 6.84
CA GLY A 52 1.44 9.53 6.61
C GLY A 52 2.16 9.15 5.32
N VAL A 53 2.67 10.08 4.52
CA VAL A 53 3.48 9.77 3.35
C VAL A 53 4.97 9.85 3.72
N ASP A 54 5.42 8.83 4.46
CA ASP A 54 6.79 8.75 4.99
C ASP A 54 7.69 7.82 4.17
N GLY A 55 8.99 7.86 4.45
CA GLY A 55 9.98 6.96 3.85
C GLY A 55 9.64 5.48 3.99
N GLU A 56 8.94 5.08 5.06
CA GLU A 56 8.47 3.70 5.26
C GLU A 56 7.44 3.28 4.21
N LEU A 57 6.45 4.15 3.93
CA LEU A 57 5.45 3.92 2.89
C LEU A 57 6.11 3.89 1.50
N LEU A 58 7.04 4.81 1.24
CA LEU A 58 7.82 4.80 0.00
C LEU A 58 8.63 3.51 -0.15
N GLY A 59 9.21 3.00 0.94
CA GLY A 59 9.94 1.73 0.96
C GLY A 59 9.07 0.56 0.51
N TRP A 60 7.86 0.44 1.07
CA TRP A 60 6.90 -0.60 0.62
C TRP A 60 6.45 -0.41 -0.82
N LEU A 61 6.20 0.83 -1.25
CA LEU A 61 5.85 1.09 -2.65
C LEU A 61 6.99 0.70 -3.60
N HIS A 62 8.24 0.97 -3.20
CA HIS A 62 9.42 0.64 -3.98
C HIS A 62 9.64 -0.88 -4.05
N GLU A 63 9.55 -1.59 -2.93
CA GLU A 63 9.60 -3.06 -2.93
C GLU A 63 8.48 -3.68 -3.76
N ALA A 64 7.25 -3.19 -3.62
CA ALA A 64 6.14 -3.66 -4.45
C ALA A 64 6.37 -3.36 -5.94
N TYR A 65 7.00 -2.24 -6.27
CA TYR A 65 7.40 -1.90 -7.63
C TYR A 65 8.49 -2.83 -8.17
N GLU A 66 9.51 -3.15 -7.38
CA GLU A 66 10.59 -4.07 -7.79
C GLU A 66 10.08 -5.50 -8.00
N ARG A 67 9.05 -5.92 -7.26
CA ARG A 67 8.43 -7.25 -7.38
C ARG A 67 7.36 -7.35 -8.49
N ALA A 68 6.98 -6.25 -9.15
CA ALA A 68 5.86 -6.17 -10.09
C ALA A 68 6.21 -6.16 -11.58
#